data_AF-A0A2N5AHV8-F1
#
_entry.id   AF-A0A2N5AHV8-F1
#
_cell.length_a   1.000
_cell.length_b   1.000
_cell.length_c   1.000
_cell.angle_alpha   90.00
_cell.angle_beta   90.00
_cell.angle_gamma   90.00
#
_symmetry.space_group_name_H-M   'P 1'
#
loop_
_entity.id
_entity.type
_entity.pdbx_description
1 polymer ?
#
loop_
_entity_poly.entity_id
_entity_poly.type
_entity_poly.pdbx_seq_one_letter_code
_entity_poly.pdbx_strand_id
1 'polypeptide(L)'
;MFLGGRCYTAKQLEKDYLSEVAGYSDDRWEAPQRAARLAAAVKRYKTSEMLRFIFATIAYDPDPDLTPLAVRRLCQALFGRTGSQWLIVEIFGVKGRQHRSDDSTPEA
;
A
#
# COMPACT_ATOMS: atom_id res chain seq x y z
N MET A 1 2.42 -18.52 -3.37
CA MET A 1 2.68 -17.56 -4.47
C MET A 1 2.52 -16.17 -3.88
N PHE A 2 3.56 -15.33 -4.00
CA PHE A 2 3.73 -14.04 -3.33
C PHE A 2 2.44 -13.22 -3.16
N LEU A 3 2.02 -13.05 -1.91
CA LEU A 3 0.88 -12.23 -1.47
C LEU A 3 -0.46 -12.52 -2.19
N GLY A 4 -0.62 -13.70 -2.81
CA GLY A 4 -1.88 -14.11 -3.46
C GLY A 4 -2.31 -13.22 -4.63
N GLY A 5 -1.38 -12.53 -5.30
CA GLY A 5 -1.72 -11.60 -6.38
C GLY A 5 -2.33 -10.27 -5.92
N ARG A 6 -2.30 -9.98 -4.62
CA ARG A 6 -2.86 -8.76 -4.00
C ARG A 6 -1.98 -7.50 -4.13
N CYS A 7 -0.85 -7.59 -4.82
CA CYS A 7 0.04 -6.45 -5.02
C CYS A 7 -0.40 -5.58 -6.20
N TYR A 8 -0.13 -4.28 -6.09
CA TYR A 8 -0.30 -3.31 -7.15
C TYR A 8 0.78 -3.51 -8.23
N THR A 9 0.36 -3.84 -9.44
CA THR A 9 1.22 -4.22 -10.57
C THR A 9 1.54 -3.03 -11.48
N ALA A 10 2.54 -3.21 -12.35
CA ALA A 10 2.83 -2.24 -13.42
C ALA A 10 1.63 -2.01 -14.35
N LYS A 11 0.84 -3.06 -14.63
CA LYS A 11 -0.40 -2.93 -15.43
C LYS A 11 -1.46 -2.07 -14.75
N GLN A 12 -1.58 -2.16 -13.42
CA GLN A 12 -2.47 -1.27 -12.65
C GLN A 12 -1.96 0.17 -12.63
N LEU A 13 -0.64 0.37 -12.50
CA LEU A 13 -0.03 1.71 -12.62
C LEU A 13 -0.34 2.34 -13.97
N GLU A 14 -0.10 1.61 -15.05
CA GLU A 14 -0.35 2.07 -16.42
C GLU A 14 -1.83 2.42 -16.61
N LYS A 15 -2.74 1.54 -16.18
CA LYS A 15 -4.19 1.78 -16.24
C LYS A 15 -4.58 3.07 -15.49
N ASP A 16 -4.13 3.23 -14.24
CA ASP A 16 -4.46 4.41 -13.43
C ASP A 16 -3.88 5.68 -14.08
N TYR A 17 -2.65 5.62 -14.59
CA TYR A 17 -2.01 6.75 -15.26
C TYR A 17 -2.77 7.15 -16.53
N LEU A 18 -3.09 6.19 -17.41
CA LEU A 18 -3.86 6.43 -18.63
C LEU A 18 -5.26 6.97 -18.32
N SER A 19 -5.89 6.53 -17.23
CA SER A 19 -7.19 7.07 -16.83
C SER A 19 -7.13 8.55 -16.45
N GLU A 20 -6.07 8.99 -15.77
CA GLU A 20 -5.84 10.39 -15.42
C GLU A 20 -5.52 11.27 -16.64
N VAL A 21 -4.80 10.70 -17.62
CA VAL A 21 -4.52 11.38 -18.90
C VAL A 21 -5.78 11.50 -19.75
N ALA A 22 -6.57 10.43 -19.87
CA ALA A 22 -7.82 10.43 -20.64
C ALA A 22 -8.89 11.37 -20.05
N GLY A 23 -8.89 11.54 -18.71
CA GLY A 23 -9.79 12.46 -18.00
C GLY A 23 -9.32 13.91 -17.99
N TYR A 24 -8.27 14.27 -18.74
CA TYR A 24 -7.80 15.65 -18.81
C TYR A 24 -8.74 16.55 -19.59
N SER A 25 -9.07 17.69 -19.00
CA SER A 25 -9.73 18.83 -19.63
C SER A 25 -9.10 20.11 -19.10
N ASP A 26 -8.79 21.05 -20.00
CA ASP A 26 -8.34 22.40 -19.64
C ASP A 26 -9.46 23.27 -19.06
N ASP A 27 -10.71 22.94 -19.38
CA ASP A 27 -11.90 23.66 -18.92
C ASP A 27 -12.20 23.40 -17.43
N ARG A 28 -11.56 22.39 -16.83
CA ARG A 28 -11.75 22.00 -15.42
C ARG A 28 -10.44 22.14 -14.65
N TRP A 29 -10.42 23.03 -13.68
CA TRP A 29 -9.26 23.19 -12.79
C TRP A 29 -9.15 22.03 -11.78
N GLU A 30 -8.43 20.97 -12.15
CA GLU A 30 -8.18 19.79 -11.30
C GLU A 30 -6.68 19.45 -11.15
N ALA A 31 -5.77 20.34 -11.56
CA ALA A 31 -4.34 20.02 -11.62
C ALA A 31 -3.77 19.50 -10.28
N PRO A 32 -4.06 20.11 -9.11
CA PRO A 32 -3.58 19.59 -7.82
C PRO A 32 -4.13 18.19 -7.49
N GLN A 33 -5.42 17.97 -7.72
CA GLN A 33 -6.09 16.69 -7.45
C GLN A 33 -5.58 15.59 -8.37
N ARG A 34 -5.36 15.91 -9.65
CA ARG A 34 -4.75 14.97 -10.61
C ARG A 34 -3.32 14.61 -10.21
N ALA A 35 -2.51 15.60 -9.87
CA ALA A 35 -1.15 15.36 -9.39
C ALA A 35 -1.14 14.45 -8.13
N ALA A 36 -2.09 14.67 -7.21
CA ALA A 36 -2.25 13.82 -6.04
C ALA A 36 -2.63 12.36 -6.39
N ARG A 37 -3.55 12.16 -7.35
CA ARG A 37 -3.97 10.83 -7.83
C ARG A 37 -2.81 10.08 -8.52
N LEU A 38 -2.07 10.77 -9.39
CA LEU A 38 -0.87 10.22 -10.03
C LEU A 38 0.22 9.87 -9.00
N ALA A 39 0.48 10.76 -8.04
CA ALA A 39 1.45 10.51 -6.97
C ALA A 39 1.02 9.32 -6.09
N ALA A 40 -0.29 9.16 -5.84
CA ALA A 40 -0.83 8.01 -5.13
C ALA A 40 -0.61 6.70 -5.89
N ALA A 41 -0.87 6.66 -7.21
CA ALA A 41 -0.62 5.49 -8.06
C ALA A 41 0.86 5.08 -8.03
N VAL A 42 1.78 6.05 -8.21
CA VAL A 42 3.23 5.80 -8.12
C VAL A 42 3.62 5.31 -6.73
N LYS A 43 3.05 5.87 -5.66
CA LYS A 43 3.32 5.42 -4.29
C LYS A 43 2.84 3.98 -4.06
N ARG A 44 1.67 3.59 -4.56
CA ARG A 44 1.16 2.20 -4.51
C ARG A 44 2.11 1.26 -5.21
N TYR A 45 2.51 1.58 -6.44
CA TYR A 45 3.45 0.75 -7.21
C TYR A 45 4.79 0.58 -6.49
N LYS A 46 5.44 1.67 -6.08
CA LYS A 46 6.70 1.60 -5.32
C LYS A 46 6.57 0.80 -4.03
N THR A 47 5.42 0.89 -3.36
CA THR A 47 5.15 0.08 -2.17
C THR A 47 5.07 -1.41 -2.51
N SER A 48 4.38 -1.78 -3.59
CA SER A 48 4.35 -3.17 -4.05
C SER A 48 5.74 -3.72 -4.42
N GLU A 49 6.58 -2.92 -5.07
CA GLU A 49 7.96 -3.34 -5.37
C GLU A 49 8.80 -3.52 -4.09
N MET A 50 8.66 -2.63 -3.10
CA MET A 50 9.31 -2.80 -1.79
C MET A 50 8.86 -4.07 -1.08
N LEU A 51 7.55 -4.34 -1.05
CA LEU A 51 7.00 -5.56 -0.44
C LEU A 51 7.49 -6.81 -1.18
N ARG A 52 7.46 -6.77 -2.52
CA ARG A 52 7.97 -7.87 -3.35
C ARG A 52 9.45 -8.15 -3.02
N PHE A 53 10.29 -7.13 -2.91
CA PHE A 53 11.69 -7.30 -2.52
C PHE A 53 11.84 -7.96 -1.15
N ILE A 54 11.12 -7.43 -0.14
CA ILE A 54 11.17 -7.95 1.24
C ILE A 54 10.86 -9.44 1.26
N PHE A 55 9.71 -9.84 0.71
CA PHE A 55 9.31 -11.23 0.79
C PHE A 55 10.17 -12.11 -0.12
N ALA A 56 10.63 -11.61 -1.28
CA ALA A 56 11.37 -12.42 -2.27
C ALA A 56 12.78 -12.76 -1.79
N THR A 57 13.32 -11.92 -0.91
CA THR A 57 14.72 -11.97 -0.52
C THR A 57 14.89 -12.35 0.95
N ILE A 58 13.96 -11.97 1.83
CA ILE A 58 14.15 -12.02 3.30
C ILE A 58 13.22 -13.03 3.96
N ALA A 59 11.98 -13.16 3.48
CA ALA A 59 10.96 -14.00 4.10
C ALA A 59 10.29 -14.90 3.06
N TYR A 60 10.96 -16.02 2.75
CA TYR A 60 10.46 -17.05 1.82
C TYR A 60 9.23 -17.81 2.37
N ASP A 61 8.82 -17.55 3.61
CA ASP A 61 7.54 -18.03 4.14
C ASP A 61 6.39 -17.51 3.23
N PRO A 62 5.51 -18.39 2.73
CA PRO A 62 4.43 -17.98 1.83
C PRO A 62 3.40 -17.04 2.45
N ASP A 63 3.29 -16.95 3.78
CA ASP A 63 2.32 -16.06 4.47
C ASP A 63 2.81 -15.61 5.85
N PRO A 64 3.80 -14.69 5.93
CA PRO A 64 4.32 -14.24 7.20
C PRO A 64 3.25 -13.43 7.95
N ASP A 65 2.93 -13.84 9.18
CA ASP A 65 1.95 -13.17 10.05
C ASP A 65 2.48 -11.80 10.49
N LEU A 66 2.26 -10.81 9.64
CA LEU A 66 2.71 -9.44 9.84
C LEU A 66 1.53 -8.50 9.97
N THR A 67 1.59 -7.64 10.98
CA THR A 67 0.66 -6.53 11.11
C THR A 67 1.01 -5.41 10.12
N PRO A 68 0.03 -4.59 9.70
CA PRO A 68 0.29 -3.39 8.89
C PRO A 68 1.39 -2.48 9.48
N LEU A 69 1.45 -2.37 10.81
CA LEU A 69 2.47 -1.57 11.49
C LEU A 69 3.87 -2.18 11.35
N ALA A 70 4.00 -3.50 11.50
CA ALA A 70 5.27 -4.21 11.32
C ALA A 70 5.80 -4.01 9.90
N VAL A 71 4.94 -4.19 8.89
CA VAL A 71 5.28 -3.96 7.48
C VAL A 71 5.72 -2.51 7.23
N ARG A 72 4.99 -1.53 7.78
CA ARG A 72 5.34 -0.11 7.62
C ARG A 72 6.71 0.22 8.22
N ARG A 73 7.02 -0.32 9.41
CA ARG A 73 8.32 -0.16 10.07
C ARG A 73 9.43 -0.81 9.25
N LEU A 74 9.18 -1.98 8.68
CA LEU A 74 10.14 -2.69 7.85
C LEU A 74 10.45 -1.92 6.56
N CYS A 75 9.43 -1.38 5.88
CA CYS A 75 9.63 -0.51 4.72
C CYS A 75 10.48 0.72 5.08
N GLN A 76 10.21 1.36 6.22
CA GLN A 76 10.97 2.51 6.68
C GLN A 76 12.43 2.15 6.96
N ALA A 77 12.69 1.02 7.62
CA ALA A 77 14.03 0.57 7.97
C ALA A 77 14.87 0.19 6.75
N LEU A 78 14.27 -0.48 5.76
CA LEU A 78 14.99 -0.97 4.58
C LEU A 78 15.13 0.07 3.47
N PHE A 79 14.15 0.95 3.29
CA PHE A 79 14.07 1.85 2.14
C PHE A 79 13.98 3.34 2.50
N GLY A 80 13.98 3.67 3.79
CA GLY A 80 13.79 5.05 4.26
C GLY A 80 12.39 5.61 3.97
N ARG A 81 11.41 4.75 3.63
CA ARG A 81 10.05 5.14 3.25
C ARG A 81 9.02 4.20 3.86
N THR A 82 7.92 4.75 4.38
CA THR A 82 6.82 3.97 4.98
C THR A 82 5.94 3.25 3.96
N GLY A 83 5.85 3.76 2.73
CA GLY A 83 4.98 3.21 1.69
C GLY A 83 3.52 3.66 1.77
N SER A 84 2.66 3.02 0.99
CA SER A 84 1.22 3.28 0.90
C SER A 84 0.46 2.59 2.03
N GLN A 85 -0.08 3.37 2.97
CA GLN A 85 -0.91 2.85 4.06
C GLN A 85 -2.11 2.05 3.55
N TRP A 86 -2.79 2.56 2.52
CA TRP A 86 -3.98 1.91 1.95
C TRP A 86 -3.65 0.50 1.44
N LEU A 87 -2.56 0.36 0.68
CA LEU A 87 -2.13 -0.92 0.13
C LEU A 87 -1.62 -1.88 1.22
N ILE A 88 -0.89 -1.36 2.21
CA ILE A 88 -0.39 -2.18 3.33
C ILE A 88 -1.58 -2.73 4.14
N VAL A 89 -2.60 -1.91 4.42
CA VAL A 89 -3.81 -2.36 5.12
C VAL A 89 -4.64 -3.32 4.27
N GLU A 90 -4.73 -3.10 2.96
CA GLU A 90 -5.43 -4.00 2.04
C GLU A 90 -4.81 -5.41 2.03
N ILE A 91 -3.48 -5.49 2.09
CA ILE A 91 -2.76 -6.77 2.02
C ILE A 91 -2.68 -7.47 3.40
N PHE A 92 -2.37 -6.72 4.46
CA PHE A 92 -2.02 -7.25 5.79
C PHE A 92 -3.06 -6.93 6.88
N GLY A 93 -4.09 -6.15 6.55
CA GLY A 93 -5.18 -5.86 7.46
C GLY A 93 -6.12 -7.04 7.59
N VAL A 94 -6.69 -7.22 8.78
CA VAL A 94 -7.79 -8.16 9.02
C VAL A 94 -9.05 -7.35 9.33
N LYS A 95 -10.15 -7.69 8.66
CA LYS A 95 -11.46 -7.05 8.85
C LYS A 95 -11.89 -7.25 10.31
N GLY A 96 -12.12 -6.16 11.04
CA GLY A 96 -12.59 -6.20 12.43
C GLY A 96 -11.51 -6.17 13.53
N ARG A 97 -10.22 -5.95 13.22
CA ARG A 97 -9.23 -5.63 14.27
C ARG A 97 -9.58 -4.28 14.90
N GLN A 98 -10.15 -4.30 16.10
CA GLN A 98 -10.26 -3.13 16.96
C GLN A 98 -8.87 -2.78 17.53
N HIS A 99 -8.55 -1.49 17.56
CA HIS A 99 -7.43 -0.99 18.33
C HIS A 99 -7.80 -1.17 19.81
N ARG A 100 -7.24 -2.19 20.47
CA ARG A 100 -7.23 -2.28 21.92
C ARG A 100 -5.83 -1.90 22.37
N SER A 101 -5.72 -0.78 23.09
CA SER A 101 -4.55 -0.54 23.93
C SER A 101 -4.53 -1.59 25.04
N ASP A 102 -3.35 -1.89 25.59
CA ASP A 102 -3.25 -2.77 26.78
C ASP A 102 -4.05 -2.23 27.98
N ASP A 103 -4.38 -0.93 27.98
CA ASP A 103 -5.23 -0.27 28.98
C ASP A 103 -6.74 -0.41 28.71
N SER A 104 -7.16 -1.07 27.64
CA SER A 104 -8.58 -1.28 27.33
C SER A 104 -9.12 -2.49 28.11
N THR A 105 -9.41 -2.31 29.40
CA THR A 105 -10.23 -3.28 30.15
C THR A 105 -11.64 -3.29 29.58
N PRO A 106 -12.24 -4.46 29.28
CA PRO A 106 -13.64 -4.52 28.91
C PRO A 106 -14.50 -4.00 30.08
N GLU A 107 -15.42 -3.08 29.81
CA GLU A 107 -16.49 -2.75 30.76
C GLU A 107 -17.31 -4.03 31.01
N ALA A 108 -17.53 -4.32 32.30
CA ALA A 108 -18.22 -5.51 32.80
C ALA A 108 -19.73 -5.47 32.56
#